data_AF-A0A3B8NDJ2-F1
#
_entry.id   AF-A0A3B8NDJ2-F1
#
_cell.length_a   1.000
_cell.length_b   1.000
_cell.length_c   1.000
_cell.angle_alpha   90.00
_cell.angle_beta   90.00
_cell.angle_gamma   90.00
#
_symmetry.space_group_name_H-M   'P 1'
#
loop_
_entity.id
_entity.type
_entity.pdbx_description
1 polymer ?
#
loop_
_entity_poly.entity_id
_entity_poly.type
_entity_poly.pdbx_seq_one_letter_code
_entity_poly.pdbx_strand_id
1 'polypeptide(L)'
;MTDAVQAEERSGQKQSNQVTVIPIRLDSPLSPEENYGNSGEFILSAIGRTGVEIEQGDVIVVTSKIISILENRCFKLEEVRPSLRAKLLGKVFGKSPNKVELILREGPVSAVIPFKWVLKDKRISERILGSSFNVSDSLKIIDTFKNVFVVKRYGIYLDEAGIDASNLPEGWAGLLPVDSCRSAREIREVIESNLKKHVAVVITDTTSVLGRTGSIDIALGFSGIDPIGREHARTDLFHRPKSGGMDVIVDSISAFAGSVMGGFTECTPICVIKGLRYKRPDRSMGMSDLLYPPGVKTKSFLKALLPNLLLWFLLFVTLPFSVSKNSRS
;
A
#
# COMPACT_ATOMS: atom_id res chain seq x y z
N MET A 1 -34.44 -14.75 -18.24
CA MET A 1 -34.16 -15.90 -17.35
C MET A 1 -32.88 -15.72 -16.51
N THR A 2 -32.01 -14.74 -16.80
CA THR A 2 -30.75 -14.51 -16.08
C THR A 2 -30.84 -13.57 -14.87
N ASP A 3 -31.83 -12.67 -14.82
CA ASP A 3 -31.93 -11.70 -13.71
C ASP A 3 -32.60 -12.27 -12.44
N ALA A 4 -33.46 -13.28 -12.60
CA ALA A 4 -34.14 -13.94 -11.48
C ALA A 4 -33.19 -14.85 -10.68
N VAL A 5 -32.22 -15.48 -11.36
CA VAL A 5 -31.22 -16.36 -10.72
C VAL A 5 -30.23 -15.56 -9.87
N GLN A 6 -29.86 -14.35 -10.31
CA GLN A 6 -29.02 -13.44 -9.51
C GLN A 6 -29.78 -12.79 -8.33
N ALA A 7 -31.11 -12.69 -8.42
CA ALA A 7 -31.93 -12.22 -7.32
C ALA A 7 -32.11 -13.29 -6.23
N GLU A 8 -32.19 -14.57 -6.60
CA GLU A 8 -32.32 -15.69 -5.64
C GLU A 8 -31.04 -15.95 -4.84
N GLU A 9 -29.85 -15.79 -5.42
CA GLU A 9 -28.57 -15.89 -4.68
C GLU A 9 -28.40 -14.83 -3.58
N ARG A 10 -29.16 -13.73 -3.64
CA ARG A 10 -29.16 -12.68 -2.59
C ARG A 10 -30.02 -13.03 -1.38
N SER A 11 -30.83 -14.08 -1.43
CA SER A 11 -31.88 -14.36 -0.43
C SER A 11 -31.49 -15.32 0.70
N GLY A 12 -30.32 -15.97 0.63
CA GLY A 12 -29.95 -17.07 1.55
C GLY A 12 -29.02 -16.72 2.72
N GLN A 13 -28.37 -15.56 2.74
CA GLN A 13 -27.52 -15.15 3.87
C GLN A 13 -28.29 -14.19 4.77
N LYS A 14 -28.51 -14.60 6.02
CA LYS A 14 -29.00 -13.75 7.12
C LYS A 14 -28.03 -12.55 7.23
N GLN A 15 -28.38 -11.44 6.60
CA GLN A 15 -27.47 -10.31 6.40
C GLN A 15 -27.25 -9.57 7.72
N SER A 16 -26.04 -9.68 8.25
CA SER A 16 -25.56 -8.68 9.22
C SER A 16 -25.30 -7.38 8.47
N ASN A 17 -25.88 -6.28 8.96
CA ASN A 17 -25.55 -4.92 8.51
C ASN A 17 -24.26 -4.39 9.16
N GLN A 18 -23.57 -5.19 9.95
CA GLN A 18 -22.37 -4.83 10.69
C GLN A 18 -21.12 -5.39 10.01
N VAL A 19 -20.10 -4.55 9.90
CA VAL A 19 -18.73 -4.95 9.55
C VAL A 19 -17.91 -4.94 10.84
N THR A 20 -17.21 -6.03 11.12
CA THR A 20 -16.34 -6.16 12.30
C THR A 20 -14.90 -6.29 11.86
N VAL A 21 -14.01 -5.57 12.53
CA VAL A 21 -12.56 -5.59 12.28
C VAL A 21 -11.86 -6.13 13.50
N ILE A 22 -11.11 -7.21 13.33
CA ILE A 22 -10.47 -7.93 14.42
C ILE A 22 -8.95 -7.93 14.20
N PRO A 23 -8.20 -7.07 14.91
CA PRO A 23 -6.74 -7.12 14.89
C PRO A 23 -6.24 -8.43 15.52
N ILE A 24 -5.28 -9.08 14.87
CA ILE A 24 -4.66 -10.33 15.32
C ILE A 24 -3.24 -10.03 15.76
N ARG A 25 -3.05 -10.00 17.08
CA ARG A 25 -1.77 -9.73 17.73
C ARG A 25 -0.95 -11.01 17.85
N LEU A 26 0.33 -10.91 17.53
CA LEU A 26 1.31 -11.98 17.76
C LEU A 26 1.93 -11.85 19.15
N ASP A 27 2.32 -12.99 19.73
CA ASP A 27 2.91 -13.05 21.08
C ASP A 27 4.28 -12.37 21.17
N SER A 28 5.02 -12.35 20.05
CA SER A 28 6.36 -11.79 19.95
C SER A 28 6.65 -11.29 18.52
N PRO A 29 7.59 -10.33 18.37
CA PRO A 29 8.04 -9.90 17.04
C PRO A 29 8.78 -11.05 16.32
N LEU A 30 8.66 -11.09 14.99
CA LEU A 30 9.36 -12.08 14.18
C LEU A 30 10.79 -11.64 13.89
N SER A 31 11.73 -12.58 13.96
CA SER A 31 13.12 -12.39 13.56
C SER A 31 13.34 -12.91 12.14
N PRO A 32 14.00 -12.15 11.24
CA PRO A 32 14.36 -12.64 9.92
C PRO A 32 15.44 -13.75 9.91
N GLU A 33 16.03 -14.07 11.07
CA GLU A 33 16.97 -15.19 11.21
C GLU A 33 16.29 -16.53 11.45
N GLU A 34 15.01 -16.52 11.85
CA GLU A 34 14.24 -17.71 12.18
C GLU A 34 13.49 -18.25 10.95
N ASN A 35 13.24 -19.56 10.94
CA ASN A 35 12.41 -20.21 9.94
C ASN A 35 11.03 -20.52 10.53
N TYR A 36 10.00 -19.92 9.92
CA TYR A 36 8.61 -20.06 10.36
C TYR A 36 7.77 -21.01 9.48
N GLY A 37 8.38 -21.65 8.48
CA GLY A 37 7.69 -22.56 7.57
C GLY A 37 6.86 -21.83 6.51
N ASN A 38 5.73 -22.43 6.11
CA ASN A 38 4.87 -21.88 5.08
C ASN A 38 4.08 -20.65 5.58
N SER A 39 4.07 -19.58 4.79
CA SER A 39 3.37 -18.33 5.17
C SER A 39 1.88 -18.56 5.46
N GLY A 40 1.17 -19.33 4.64
CA GLY A 40 -0.25 -19.61 4.85
C GLY A 40 -0.54 -20.38 6.13
N GLU A 41 0.28 -21.39 6.44
CA GLU A 41 0.16 -22.17 7.68
C GLU A 41 0.44 -21.30 8.90
N PHE A 42 1.46 -20.44 8.82
CA PHE A 42 1.79 -19.48 9.86
C PHE A 42 0.62 -18.52 10.14
N ILE A 43 0.05 -17.89 9.09
CA ILE A 43 -1.09 -16.97 9.23
C ILE A 43 -2.31 -17.69 9.82
N LEU A 44 -2.64 -18.89 9.32
CA LEU A 44 -3.75 -19.67 9.83
C LEU A 44 -3.57 -20.03 11.32
N SER A 45 -2.36 -20.47 11.70
CA SER A 45 -2.04 -20.78 13.11
C SER A 45 -2.12 -19.53 14.00
N ALA A 46 -1.60 -18.39 13.54
CA ALA A 46 -1.63 -17.13 14.27
C ALA A 46 -3.07 -16.68 14.57
N ILE A 47 -3.96 -16.76 13.58
CA ILE A 47 -5.39 -16.46 13.77
C ILE A 47 -6.01 -17.46 14.75
N GLY A 48 -5.77 -18.76 14.56
CA GLY A 48 -6.34 -19.82 15.39
C GLY A 48 -6.01 -19.71 16.88
N ARG A 49 -4.79 -19.25 17.23
CA ARG A 49 -4.37 -19.03 18.63
C ARG A 49 -5.18 -17.96 19.36
N THR A 50 -5.78 -17.02 18.63
CA THR A 50 -6.61 -15.97 19.23
C THR A 50 -8.06 -16.41 19.50
N GLY A 51 -8.44 -17.61 19.04
CA GLY A 51 -9.83 -18.09 19.11
C GLY A 51 -10.77 -17.44 18.08
N VAL A 52 -10.26 -16.59 17.19
CA VAL A 52 -11.05 -15.99 16.10
C VAL A 52 -11.32 -17.06 15.05
N GLU A 53 -12.60 -17.44 14.90
CA GLU A 53 -13.02 -18.37 13.86
C GLU A 53 -13.09 -17.66 12.50
N ILE A 54 -12.53 -18.27 11.45
CA ILE A 54 -12.63 -17.76 10.09
C ILE A 54 -13.95 -18.25 9.46
N GLU A 55 -14.72 -17.31 8.92
CA GLU A 55 -16.02 -17.57 8.31
C GLU A 55 -16.00 -17.41 6.78
N GLN A 56 -17.08 -17.88 6.17
CA GLN A 56 -17.28 -17.79 4.73
C GLN A 56 -17.39 -16.32 4.30
N GLY A 57 -16.46 -15.87 3.45
CA GLY A 57 -16.46 -14.51 2.93
C GLY A 57 -15.67 -13.51 3.78
N ASP A 58 -15.01 -13.93 4.85
CA ASP A 58 -14.10 -13.04 5.59
C ASP A 58 -12.96 -12.52 4.69
N VAL A 59 -12.41 -11.37 5.04
CA VAL A 59 -11.21 -10.81 4.42
C VAL A 59 -10.07 -10.84 5.44
N ILE A 60 -8.99 -11.52 5.08
CA ILE A 60 -7.76 -11.57 5.87
C ILE A 60 -6.79 -10.54 5.28
N VAL A 61 -6.45 -9.51 6.05
CA VAL A 61 -5.47 -8.51 5.66
C VAL A 61 -4.16 -8.78 6.40
N VAL A 62 -3.04 -8.76 5.69
CA VAL A 62 -1.73 -9.11 6.22
C VAL A 62 -0.71 -8.06 5.81
N THR A 63 0.14 -7.60 6.71
CA THR A 63 1.20 -6.64 6.36
C THR A 63 2.25 -7.29 5.48
N SER A 64 2.79 -6.52 4.53
CA SER A 64 3.87 -6.95 3.65
C SER A 64 5.11 -7.37 4.44
N LYS A 65 5.38 -6.70 5.57
CA LYS A 65 6.53 -6.93 6.44
C LYS A 65 6.63 -8.37 6.90
N ILE A 66 5.56 -8.94 7.45
CA ILE A 66 5.62 -10.32 7.94
C ILE A 66 5.72 -11.31 6.79
N ILE A 67 5.07 -11.05 5.65
CA ILE A 67 5.23 -11.88 4.46
C ILE A 67 6.67 -11.84 3.97
N SER A 68 7.32 -10.67 3.98
CA SER A 68 8.73 -10.55 3.65
C SER A 68 9.65 -11.33 4.58
N ILE A 69 9.35 -11.37 5.89
CA ILE A 69 10.10 -12.20 6.83
C ILE A 69 9.91 -13.69 6.50
N LEU A 70 8.65 -14.14 6.37
CA LEU A 70 8.29 -15.53 6.07
C LEU A 70 8.85 -16.01 4.73
N GLU A 71 9.02 -15.11 3.75
CA GLU A 71 9.57 -15.40 2.43
C GLU A 71 11.08 -15.15 2.30
N ASN A 72 11.80 -14.93 3.41
CA ASN A 72 13.24 -14.66 3.43
C ASN A 72 13.65 -13.47 2.53
N ARG A 73 12.86 -12.39 2.57
CA ARG A 73 13.07 -11.13 1.84
C ARG A 73 13.70 -10.04 2.70
N CYS A 74 14.22 -10.40 3.87
CA CYS A 74 15.01 -9.53 4.72
C CYS A 74 16.50 -9.84 4.55
N PHE A 75 17.35 -8.81 4.56
CA PHE A 75 18.79 -8.93 4.32
C PHE A 75 19.57 -8.13 5.36
N LYS A 76 20.67 -8.69 5.86
CA LYS A 76 21.70 -7.92 6.58
C LYS A 76 22.38 -6.98 5.59
N LEU A 77 22.33 -5.67 5.86
CA LEU A 77 22.87 -4.66 4.96
C LEU A 77 24.37 -4.85 4.71
N GLU A 78 25.13 -5.29 5.70
CA GLU A 78 26.57 -5.55 5.58
C GLU A 78 26.92 -6.68 4.58
N GLU A 79 26.03 -7.66 4.43
CA GLU A 79 26.22 -8.80 3.52
C GLU A 79 25.87 -8.47 2.06
N VAL A 80 25.12 -7.38 1.84
CA VAL A 80 24.71 -6.97 0.49
C VAL A 80 25.90 -6.39 -0.26
N ARG A 81 26.40 -7.11 -1.27
CA ARG A 81 27.50 -6.63 -2.14
C ARG A 81 27.00 -5.59 -3.14
N PRO A 82 27.44 -4.31 -3.05
CA PRO A 82 26.95 -3.26 -3.94
C PRO A 82 27.67 -3.25 -5.29
N SER A 83 26.89 -3.09 -6.36
CA SER A 83 27.41 -2.88 -7.72
C SER A 83 28.12 -1.52 -7.87
N LEU A 84 28.90 -1.35 -8.95
CA LEU A 84 29.52 -0.06 -9.28
C LEU A 84 28.49 1.06 -9.41
N ARG A 85 27.33 0.73 -10.02
CA ARG A 85 26.20 1.66 -10.14
C ARG A 85 25.66 2.07 -8.77
N ALA A 86 25.47 1.12 -7.85
CA ALA A 86 25.01 1.41 -6.50
C ALA A 86 26.02 2.26 -5.71
N LYS A 87 27.33 1.97 -5.84
CA LYS A 87 28.39 2.79 -5.23
C LYS A 87 28.40 4.23 -5.75
N LEU A 88 28.27 4.42 -7.07
CA LEU A 88 28.21 5.74 -7.67
C LEU A 88 26.99 6.53 -7.18
N LEU A 89 25.80 5.93 -7.26
CA LEU A 89 24.56 6.56 -6.82
C LEU A 89 24.57 6.85 -5.32
N GLY A 90 25.09 5.92 -4.50
CA GLY A 90 25.27 6.12 -3.06
C GLY A 90 26.16 7.33 -2.76
N LYS A 91 27.26 7.50 -3.50
CA LYS A 91 28.15 8.66 -3.37
C LYS A 91 27.45 9.97 -3.79
N VAL A 92 26.75 9.97 -4.93
CA VAL A 92 26.08 11.18 -5.46
C VAL A 92 24.93 11.64 -4.56
N PHE A 93 24.12 10.71 -4.07
CA PHE A 93 22.91 11.03 -3.30
C PHE A 93 23.09 10.86 -1.78
N GLY A 94 24.30 10.57 -1.30
CA GLY A 94 24.63 10.48 0.12
C GLY A 94 23.93 9.33 0.84
N LYS A 95 23.91 8.14 0.23
CA LYS A 95 23.31 6.92 0.78
C LYS A 95 24.31 5.76 0.85
N SER A 96 24.05 4.82 1.76
CA SER A 96 24.77 3.55 1.82
C SER A 96 24.67 2.80 0.47
N PRO A 97 25.79 2.44 -0.18
CA PRO A 97 25.78 1.66 -1.41
C PRO A 97 25.01 0.34 -1.29
N ASN A 98 25.06 -0.30 -0.13
CA ASN A 98 24.41 -1.58 0.15
C ASN A 98 22.88 -1.42 0.12
N LYS A 99 22.34 -0.35 0.72
CA LYS A 99 20.90 -0.03 0.63
C LYS A 99 20.51 0.37 -0.80
N VAL A 100 21.33 1.16 -1.48
CA VAL A 100 21.06 1.54 -2.89
C VAL A 100 21.04 0.31 -3.80
N GLU A 101 21.93 -0.65 -3.57
CA GLU A 101 21.92 -1.93 -4.30
C GLU A 101 20.57 -2.65 -4.13
N LEU A 102 20.06 -2.73 -2.90
CA LEU A 102 18.73 -3.29 -2.65
C LEU A 102 17.61 -2.53 -3.39
N ILE A 103 17.63 -1.18 -3.37
CA ILE A 103 16.65 -0.35 -4.10
C ILE A 103 16.67 -0.68 -5.60
N LEU A 104 17.86 -0.82 -6.18
CA LEU A 104 18.03 -1.11 -7.61
C LEU A 104 17.55 -2.51 -8.01
N ARG A 105 17.54 -3.47 -7.07
CA ARG A 105 16.99 -4.82 -7.31
C ARG A 105 15.47 -4.81 -7.43
N GLU A 106 14.79 -3.89 -6.75
CA GLU A 106 13.33 -3.83 -6.74
C GLU A 106 12.75 -3.12 -7.97
N GLY A 107 13.55 -2.32 -8.69
CA GLY A 107 13.14 -1.75 -9.97
C GLY A 107 13.87 -0.46 -10.36
N PRO A 108 13.48 0.13 -11.52
CA PRO A 108 14.05 1.38 -11.98
C PRO A 108 13.62 2.54 -11.08
N VAL A 109 14.62 3.33 -10.67
CA VAL A 109 14.42 4.59 -9.96
C VAL A 109 13.72 5.57 -10.90
N SER A 110 12.52 5.98 -10.51
CA SER A 110 11.67 6.91 -11.27
C SER A 110 12.00 8.37 -10.98
N ALA A 111 12.39 8.68 -9.74
CA ALA A 111 12.79 10.02 -9.33
C ALA A 111 13.65 9.97 -8.06
N VAL A 112 14.27 11.10 -7.72
CA VAL A 112 14.88 11.33 -6.41
C VAL A 112 14.29 12.61 -5.84
N ILE A 113 13.75 12.53 -4.63
CA ILE A 113 13.23 13.68 -3.89
C ILE A 113 14.35 14.20 -2.98
N PRO A 114 14.83 15.44 -3.16
CA PRO A 114 15.85 16.04 -2.30
C PRO A 114 15.22 16.48 -0.98
N PHE A 115 14.90 15.52 -0.11
CA PHE A 115 14.15 15.74 1.13
C PHE A 115 14.82 16.76 2.06
N LYS A 116 16.16 16.83 2.07
CA LYS A 116 16.92 17.89 2.77
C LYS A 116 16.49 19.30 2.36
N TRP A 117 16.14 19.53 1.09
CA TRP A 117 15.67 20.84 0.61
C TRP A 117 14.21 21.07 0.94
N VAL A 118 13.38 20.02 0.86
CA VAL A 118 11.96 20.08 1.25
C VAL A 118 11.83 20.48 2.72
N LEU A 119 12.64 19.88 3.60
CA LEU A 119 12.62 20.16 5.04
C LEU A 119 13.19 21.53 5.43
N LYS A 120 13.87 22.25 4.52
CA LYS A 120 14.24 23.66 4.78
C LYS A 120 13.02 24.60 4.84
N ASP A 121 11.89 24.18 4.28
CA ASP A 121 10.64 24.93 4.44
C ASP A 121 10.14 24.79 5.89
N LYS A 122 10.15 25.91 6.62
CA LYS A 122 9.73 25.95 8.02
C LYS A 122 8.32 25.41 8.23
N ARG A 123 7.40 25.63 7.29
CA ARG A 123 6.00 25.18 7.40
C ARG A 123 5.90 23.66 7.38
N ILE A 124 6.75 23.01 6.59
CA ILE A 124 6.81 21.55 6.52
C ILE A 124 7.45 20.99 7.80
N SER A 125 8.58 21.57 8.20
CA SER A 125 9.26 21.17 9.44
C SER A 125 8.39 21.35 10.68
N GLU A 126 7.71 22.48 10.84
CA GLU A 126 6.77 22.73 11.94
C GLU A 126 5.63 21.70 11.97
N ARG A 127 5.11 21.30 10.82
CA ARG A 127 4.05 20.28 10.73
C ARG A 127 4.53 18.89 11.13
N ILE A 128 5.75 18.52 10.77
CA ILE A 128 6.36 17.25 11.19
C ILE A 128 6.65 17.28 12.70
N LEU A 129 7.29 18.34 13.20
CA LEU A 129 7.61 18.47 14.61
C LEU A 129 6.35 18.55 15.48
N GLY A 130 5.30 19.24 15.02
CA GLY A 130 4.01 19.31 15.71
C GLY A 130 3.23 17.99 15.75
N SER A 131 3.60 17.01 14.92
CA SER A 131 3.05 15.64 14.96
C SER A 131 4.02 14.62 15.56
N SER A 132 5.20 15.05 16.02
CA SER A 132 6.24 14.17 16.54
C SER A 132 5.98 13.82 18.00
N PHE A 133 5.98 12.53 18.34
CA PHE A 133 5.91 12.07 19.73
C PHE A 133 7.12 12.53 20.56
N ASN A 134 8.31 12.54 19.94
CA ASN A 134 9.53 13.09 20.52
C ASN A 134 10.24 14.00 19.49
N VAL A 135 10.31 15.29 19.81
CA VAL A 135 10.90 16.31 18.93
C VAL A 135 12.40 16.07 18.71
N SER A 136 13.14 15.70 19.76
CA SER A 136 14.58 15.49 19.68
C SER A 136 14.93 14.31 18.76
N ASP A 137 14.18 13.21 18.86
CA ASP A 137 14.39 12.06 17.98
C ASP A 137 13.89 12.33 16.57
N SER A 138 12.81 13.09 16.40
CA SER A 138 12.34 13.54 15.10
C SER A 138 13.41 14.36 14.36
N LEU A 139 14.12 15.26 15.05
CA LEU A 139 15.23 16.02 14.47
C LEU A 139 16.38 15.12 14.02
N LYS A 140 16.71 14.06 14.79
CA LYS A 140 17.73 13.08 14.38
C LYS A 140 17.28 12.32 13.12
N ILE A 141 16.03 11.85 13.10
CA ILE A 141 15.43 11.14 11.96
C ILE A 141 15.46 12.02 10.71
N ILE A 142 15.02 13.28 10.83
CA ILE A 142 15.03 14.27 9.76
C ILE A 142 16.41 14.43 9.13
N ASP A 143 17.48 14.49 9.94
CA ASP A 143 18.85 14.65 9.42
C ASP A 143 19.34 13.42 8.61
N THR A 144 18.78 12.23 8.88
CA THR A 144 19.08 11.02 8.09
C THR A 144 18.48 11.04 6.69
N PHE A 145 17.36 11.73 6.49
CA PHE A 145 16.65 11.77 5.20
C PHE A 145 17.18 12.89 4.29
N LYS A 146 18.28 12.61 3.58
CA LYS A 146 18.88 13.57 2.63
C LYS A 146 18.18 13.58 1.28
N ASN A 147 18.18 12.42 0.63
CA ASN A 147 17.57 12.18 -0.66
C ASN A 147 16.74 10.91 -0.56
N VAL A 148 15.55 10.88 -1.15
CA VAL A 148 14.66 9.71 -1.14
C VAL A 148 14.50 9.22 -2.57
N PHE A 149 14.86 7.98 -2.83
CA PHE A 149 14.70 7.36 -4.14
C PHE A 149 13.24 6.93 -4.28
N VAL A 150 12.63 7.23 -5.41
CA VAL A 150 11.25 6.84 -5.69
C VAL A 150 11.28 5.74 -6.74
N VAL A 151 10.73 4.58 -6.41
CA VAL A 151 10.57 3.47 -7.35
C VAL A 151 9.09 3.22 -7.57
N LYS A 152 8.70 3.01 -8.82
CA LYS A 152 7.33 2.68 -9.17
C LYS A 152 7.16 1.16 -9.20
N ARG A 153 6.32 0.63 -8.31
CA ARG A 153 5.94 -0.78 -8.27
C ARG A 153 4.48 -0.89 -7.82
N TYR A 154 3.79 -1.96 -8.18
CA TYR A 154 2.39 -2.19 -7.78
C TYR A 154 1.41 -1.06 -8.14
N GLY A 155 1.74 -0.25 -9.14
CA GLY A 155 0.92 0.90 -9.57
C GLY A 155 1.14 2.18 -8.79
N ILE A 156 1.90 2.13 -7.70
CA ILE A 156 2.15 3.22 -6.76
C ILE A 156 3.62 3.67 -6.82
N TYR A 157 3.91 4.80 -6.17
CA TYR A 157 5.26 5.34 -6.04
C TYR A 157 5.73 5.10 -4.61
N LEU A 158 6.72 4.24 -4.45
CA LEU A 158 7.27 3.85 -3.16
C LEU A 158 8.53 4.64 -2.87
N ASP A 159 8.64 5.16 -1.66
CA ASP A 159 9.88 5.67 -1.10
C ASP A 159 10.85 4.52 -0.83
N GLU A 160 12.09 4.69 -1.28
CA GLU A 160 13.15 3.69 -1.19
C GLU A 160 12.74 2.30 -1.71
N ALA A 161 11.83 2.24 -2.69
CA ALA A 161 11.25 1.00 -3.23
C ALA A 161 10.42 0.14 -2.25
N GLY A 162 9.95 0.73 -1.15
CA GLY A 162 9.27 0.00 -0.07
C GLY A 162 10.25 -0.77 0.81
N ILE A 163 11.55 -0.44 0.73
CA ILE A 163 12.58 -1.05 1.57
C ILE A 163 12.53 -0.41 2.93
N ASP A 164 12.22 -1.24 3.92
CA ASP A 164 12.00 -0.79 5.28
C ASP A 164 12.88 -1.55 6.28
N ALA A 165 13.55 -0.78 7.14
CA ALA A 165 14.38 -1.27 8.23
C ALA A 165 13.65 -1.21 9.58
N SER A 166 12.48 -0.57 9.65
CA SER A 166 11.66 -0.53 10.86
C SER A 166 11.13 -1.93 11.21
N ASN A 167 10.90 -2.15 12.51
CA ASN A 167 10.41 -3.42 13.06
C ASN A 167 11.22 -4.65 12.61
N LEU A 168 12.52 -4.46 12.38
CA LEU A 168 13.51 -5.50 12.13
C LEU A 168 14.71 -5.29 13.07
N PRO A 169 15.50 -6.35 13.36
CA PRO A 169 16.74 -6.18 14.12
C PRO A 169 17.71 -5.19 13.46
N GLU A 170 18.59 -4.58 14.26
CA GLU A 170 19.55 -3.60 13.75
C GLU A 170 20.41 -4.17 12.60
N GLY A 171 20.66 -3.36 11.59
CA GLY A 171 21.44 -3.74 10.41
C GLY A 171 20.65 -4.50 9.33
N TRP A 172 19.39 -4.89 9.60
CA TRP A 172 18.53 -5.53 8.60
C TRP A 172 17.72 -4.53 7.78
N ALA A 173 17.39 -4.93 6.56
CA ALA A 173 16.42 -4.25 5.71
C ALA A 173 15.51 -5.29 5.03
N GLY A 174 14.20 -5.06 5.08
CA GLY A 174 13.20 -5.85 4.39
C GLY A 174 12.92 -5.30 3.00
N LEU A 175 12.98 -6.16 2.00
CA LEU A 175 12.39 -5.89 0.68
C LEU A 175 10.90 -6.27 0.72
N LEU A 176 10.12 -5.80 -0.25
CA LEU A 176 8.75 -6.26 -0.41
C LEU A 176 8.72 -7.73 -0.91
N PRO A 177 7.58 -8.44 -0.71
CA PRO A 177 7.38 -9.76 -1.31
C PRO A 177 7.61 -9.71 -2.83
N VAL A 178 8.10 -10.81 -3.40
CA VAL A 178 8.42 -10.86 -4.84
C VAL A 178 7.13 -10.69 -5.67
N ASP A 179 6.08 -11.42 -5.28
CA ASP A 179 4.76 -11.38 -5.88
C ASP A 179 3.69 -11.48 -4.79
N SER A 180 3.23 -10.34 -4.30
CA SER A 180 2.22 -10.26 -3.24
C SER A 180 0.88 -10.87 -3.62
N CYS A 181 0.52 -10.95 -4.91
CA CYS A 181 -0.70 -11.65 -5.34
C CYS A 181 -0.54 -13.17 -5.23
N ARG A 182 0.64 -13.69 -5.54
CA ARG A 182 0.97 -15.11 -5.31
C ARG A 182 0.93 -15.43 -3.81
N SER A 183 1.60 -14.65 -2.98
CA SER A 183 1.61 -14.85 -1.52
C SER A 183 0.20 -14.82 -0.93
N ALA A 184 -0.63 -13.84 -1.35
CA ALA A 184 -2.04 -13.78 -0.94
C ALA A 184 -2.85 -15.01 -1.37
N ARG A 185 -2.58 -15.56 -2.57
CA ARG A 185 -3.22 -16.77 -3.07
C ARG A 185 -2.81 -18.01 -2.27
N GLU A 186 -1.52 -18.18 -1.98
CA GLU A 186 -1.02 -19.31 -1.21
C GLU A 186 -1.62 -19.32 0.22
N ILE A 187 -1.69 -18.17 0.88
CA ILE A 187 -2.36 -18.03 2.19
C ILE A 187 -3.84 -18.43 2.08
N ARG A 188 -4.54 -17.93 1.06
CA ARG A 188 -5.94 -18.26 0.83
C ARG A 188 -6.15 -19.76 0.61
N GLU A 189 -5.31 -20.40 -0.20
CA GLU A 189 -5.39 -21.84 -0.51
C GLU A 189 -5.15 -22.71 0.73
N VAL A 190 -4.24 -22.30 1.63
CA VAL A 190 -4.05 -22.98 2.92
C VAL A 190 -5.30 -22.85 3.79
N ILE A 191 -5.90 -21.66 3.90
CA ILE A 191 -7.13 -21.47 4.67
C ILE A 191 -8.28 -22.30 4.08
N GLU A 192 -8.43 -22.28 2.76
CA GLU A 192 -9.51 -23.00 2.05
C GLU A 192 -9.35 -24.53 2.18
N SER A 193 -8.13 -25.04 2.06
CA SER A 193 -7.85 -26.48 2.17
C SER A 193 -8.11 -27.01 3.58
N ASN A 194 -7.74 -26.25 4.62
CA ASN A 194 -7.89 -26.64 6.03
C ASN A 194 -9.30 -26.41 6.58
N LEU A 195 -9.93 -25.28 6.28
CA LEU A 195 -11.21 -24.88 6.90
C LEU A 195 -12.42 -25.04 5.98
N LYS A 196 -12.22 -25.32 4.68
CA LYS A 196 -13.29 -25.34 3.65
C LYS A 196 -14.10 -24.04 3.62
N LYS A 197 -13.45 -22.91 3.91
CA LYS A 197 -14.02 -21.56 3.84
C LYS A 197 -13.38 -20.79 2.70
N HIS A 198 -14.18 -20.17 1.84
CA HIS A 198 -13.64 -19.23 0.86
C HIS A 198 -13.54 -17.82 1.45
N VAL A 199 -12.32 -17.33 1.58
CA VAL A 199 -12.00 -15.98 2.06
C VAL A 199 -11.33 -15.17 0.96
N ALA A 200 -11.22 -13.86 1.17
CA ALA A 200 -10.27 -13.03 0.45
C ALA A 200 -9.03 -12.79 1.31
N VAL A 201 -7.88 -12.61 0.66
CA VAL A 201 -6.63 -12.23 1.31
C VAL A 201 -6.09 -10.97 0.64
N VAL A 202 -5.67 -9.99 1.42
CA VAL A 202 -5.03 -8.75 0.94
C VAL A 202 -3.71 -8.57 1.66
N ILE A 203 -2.63 -8.37 0.91
CA ILE A 203 -1.33 -7.95 1.45
C ILE A 203 -1.24 -6.44 1.32
N THR A 204 -0.99 -5.77 2.44
CA THR A 204 -0.95 -4.30 2.53
C THR A 204 0.43 -3.80 2.95
N ASP A 205 0.76 -2.58 2.58
CA ASP A 205 1.93 -1.88 3.07
C ASP A 205 1.67 -0.38 3.23
N THR A 206 2.41 0.25 4.13
CA THR A 206 2.27 1.67 4.40
C THR A 206 3.00 2.49 3.33
N THR A 207 2.28 3.40 2.66
CA THR A 207 2.85 4.33 1.68
C THR A 207 2.57 5.78 2.07
N SER A 208 3.47 6.68 1.69
CA SER A 208 3.19 8.12 1.72
C SER A 208 2.12 8.51 0.71
N VAL A 209 1.30 9.51 1.06
CA VAL A 209 0.22 10.01 0.19
C VAL A 209 0.66 11.26 -0.55
N LEU A 210 0.75 11.20 -1.88
CA LEU A 210 1.09 12.37 -2.69
C LEU A 210 0.11 13.53 -2.44
N GLY A 211 0.65 14.69 -2.08
CA GLY A 211 -0.12 15.90 -1.80
C GLY A 211 -0.72 16.00 -0.39
N ARG A 212 -0.47 15.02 0.50
CA ARG A 212 -0.88 15.08 1.91
C ARG A 212 0.30 14.77 2.82
N THR A 213 0.33 15.36 4.00
CA THR A 213 1.26 14.93 5.06
C THR A 213 0.68 13.73 5.77
N GLY A 214 1.35 12.59 5.69
CA GLY A 214 0.93 11.35 6.32
C GLY A 214 1.07 10.16 5.39
N SER A 215 0.81 8.99 5.96
CA SER A 215 0.82 7.72 5.25
C SER A 215 -0.55 7.04 5.32
N ILE A 216 -0.74 6.06 4.46
CA ILE A 216 -1.90 5.17 4.44
C ILE A 216 -1.44 3.78 4.03
N ASP A 217 -2.16 2.77 4.49
CA ASP A 217 -1.98 1.40 4.04
C ASP A 217 -2.68 1.18 2.70
N ILE A 218 -1.98 0.56 1.75
CA ILE A 218 -2.46 0.30 0.39
C ILE A 218 -2.18 -1.15 -0.01
N ALA A 219 -3.00 -1.70 -0.91
CA ALA A 219 -2.84 -3.09 -1.32
C ALA A 219 -1.63 -3.25 -2.24
N LEU A 220 -0.72 -4.16 -1.87
CA LEU A 220 0.36 -4.62 -2.74
C LEU A 220 -0.02 -5.88 -3.53
N GLY A 221 -0.96 -6.67 -3.00
CA GLY A 221 -1.47 -7.87 -3.63
C GLY A 221 -2.75 -8.37 -2.97
N PHE A 222 -3.49 -9.20 -3.69
CA PHE A 222 -4.78 -9.72 -3.24
C PHE A 222 -5.10 -11.06 -3.90
N SER A 223 -6.01 -11.83 -3.29
CA SER A 223 -6.61 -13.04 -3.85
C SER A 223 -8.04 -13.24 -3.32
N GLY A 224 -8.93 -13.78 -4.15
CA GLY A 224 -10.32 -14.11 -3.76
C GLY A 224 -11.30 -12.93 -3.77
N ILE A 225 -10.87 -11.75 -4.21
CA ILE A 225 -11.66 -10.52 -4.29
C ILE A 225 -11.46 -9.83 -5.64
N ASP A 226 -12.53 -9.27 -6.22
CA ASP A 226 -12.42 -8.33 -7.34
C ASP A 226 -11.86 -7.00 -6.80
N PRO A 227 -10.68 -6.55 -7.23
CA PRO A 227 -9.99 -5.41 -6.64
C PRO A 227 -10.69 -4.07 -6.88
N ILE A 228 -11.60 -4.01 -7.86
CA ILE A 228 -12.29 -2.81 -8.28
C ILE A 228 -13.80 -3.05 -8.26
N GLY A 229 -14.57 -2.06 -7.81
CA GLY A 229 -16.02 -2.05 -7.96
C GLY A 229 -16.45 -2.24 -9.42
N ARG A 230 -17.49 -3.05 -9.66
CA ARG A 230 -18.06 -3.31 -10.99
C ARG A 230 -19.38 -2.58 -11.18
N GLU A 231 -19.46 -1.35 -10.67
CA GLU A 231 -20.70 -0.56 -10.61
C GLU A 231 -20.65 0.64 -11.57
N HIS A 232 -19.75 0.62 -12.56
CA HIS A 232 -19.62 1.72 -13.50
C HIS A 232 -20.89 1.95 -14.31
N ALA A 233 -21.28 3.23 -14.42
CA ALA A 233 -22.52 3.66 -15.07
C ALA A 233 -23.80 3.07 -14.44
N ARG A 234 -23.74 2.54 -13.20
CA ARG A 234 -24.95 2.17 -12.46
C ARG A 234 -25.85 3.38 -12.26
N THR A 235 -27.15 3.14 -12.32
CA THR A 235 -28.21 4.09 -11.99
C THR A 235 -28.06 4.61 -10.57
N ASP A 236 -28.10 5.93 -10.40
CA ASP A 236 -28.09 6.62 -9.11
C ASP A 236 -29.50 6.70 -8.48
N LEU A 237 -29.59 7.40 -7.35
CA LEU A 237 -30.85 7.62 -6.61
C LEU A 237 -31.88 8.44 -7.37
N PHE A 238 -31.50 9.09 -8.48
CA PHE A 238 -32.35 9.92 -9.33
C PHE A 238 -32.48 9.35 -10.74
N HIS A 239 -32.25 8.04 -10.87
CA HIS A 239 -32.41 7.29 -12.10
C HIS A 239 -31.49 7.70 -13.26
N ARG A 240 -30.31 8.25 -12.95
CA ARG A 240 -29.30 8.66 -13.95
C ARG A 240 -28.07 7.75 -13.91
N PRO A 241 -27.44 7.45 -15.06
CA PRO A 241 -26.16 6.75 -15.07
C PRO A 241 -25.09 7.59 -14.35
N LYS A 242 -24.48 7.02 -13.31
CA LYS A 242 -23.43 7.69 -12.53
C LYS A 242 -22.06 7.42 -13.13
N SER A 243 -21.32 8.49 -13.41
CA SER A 243 -19.87 8.40 -13.60
C SER A 243 -19.21 8.05 -12.26
N GLY A 244 -18.76 6.80 -12.10
CA GLY A 244 -18.20 6.29 -10.85
C GLY A 244 -18.24 4.76 -10.79
N GLY A 245 -18.23 4.19 -9.58
CA GLY A 245 -18.49 2.76 -9.35
C GLY A 245 -17.31 1.81 -9.64
N MET A 246 -16.14 2.36 -9.96
CA MET A 246 -14.86 1.66 -10.09
C MET A 246 -13.94 1.99 -8.91
N ASP A 247 -14.46 1.84 -7.69
CA ASP A 247 -13.71 2.12 -6.47
C ASP A 247 -12.63 1.05 -6.29
N VAL A 248 -11.41 1.42 -5.88
CA VAL A 248 -10.35 0.45 -5.57
C VAL A 248 -10.63 -0.13 -4.19
N ILE A 249 -11.36 -1.24 -4.15
CA ILE A 249 -11.90 -1.83 -2.93
C ILE A 249 -10.75 -2.35 -2.05
N VAL A 250 -9.72 -2.96 -2.64
CA VAL A 250 -8.59 -3.53 -1.90
C VAL A 250 -7.76 -2.46 -1.18
N ASP A 251 -7.65 -1.25 -1.74
CA ASP A 251 -6.97 -0.12 -1.08
C ASP A 251 -7.82 0.43 0.07
N SER A 252 -9.15 0.47 -0.10
CA SER A 252 -10.07 0.86 0.97
C SER A 252 -10.03 -0.11 2.15
N ILE A 253 -9.96 -1.42 1.86
CA ILE A 253 -9.77 -2.49 2.85
C ILE A 253 -8.42 -2.35 3.56
N SER A 254 -7.35 -2.11 2.79
CA SER A 254 -5.99 -1.95 3.33
C SER A 254 -5.90 -0.77 4.28
N ALA A 255 -6.43 0.39 3.88
CA ALA A 255 -6.48 1.58 4.72
C ALA A 255 -7.25 1.35 6.03
N PHE A 256 -8.38 0.63 5.95
CA PHE A 256 -9.19 0.32 7.13
C PHE A 256 -8.48 -0.64 8.08
N ALA A 257 -7.88 -1.72 7.56
CA ALA A 257 -7.07 -2.65 8.35
C ALA A 257 -5.84 -1.97 8.98
N GLY A 258 -5.12 -1.14 8.21
CA GLY A 258 -3.96 -0.39 8.71
C GLY A 258 -4.29 0.48 9.92
N SER A 259 -5.51 1.02 9.99
CA SER A 259 -5.96 1.83 11.13
C SER A 259 -6.07 1.08 12.46
N VAL A 260 -6.18 -0.25 12.44
CA VAL A 260 -6.23 -1.10 13.65
C VAL A 260 -4.97 -1.92 13.87
N MET A 261 -4.17 -2.16 12.83
CA MET A 261 -2.90 -2.88 12.92
C MET A 261 -1.80 -2.04 13.57
N GLY A 262 -1.87 -0.71 13.39
CA GLY A 262 -0.82 0.20 13.84
C GLY A 262 0.42 0.11 12.95
N GLY A 263 1.53 0.68 13.43
CA GLY A 263 2.78 0.75 12.66
C GLY A 263 4.03 0.73 13.51
N PHE A 264 3.91 0.47 14.82
CA PHE A 264 5.00 0.58 15.78
C PHE A 264 5.08 -0.71 16.60
N THR A 265 4.71 -0.68 17.88
CA THR A 265 4.94 -1.75 18.85
C THR A 265 3.72 -2.62 19.11
N GLU A 266 2.64 -2.45 18.35
CA GLU A 266 1.36 -3.13 18.58
C GLU A 266 1.48 -4.65 18.38
N CYS A 267 2.43 -5.10 17.55
CA CYS A 267 2.66 -6.50 17.21
C CYS A 267 1.43 -7.15 16.55
N THR A 268 0.71 -6.38 15.72
CA THR A 268 -0.56 -6.78 15.09
C THR A 268 -0.47 -6.73 13.56
N PRO A 269 0.25 -7.66 12.92
CA PRO A 269 0.47 -7.64 11.47
C PRO A 269 -0.65 -8.29 10.64
N ILE A 270 -1.70 -8.79 11.29
CA ILE A 270 -2.83 -9.49 10.65
C ILE A 270 -4.13 -8.86 11.14
N CYS A 271 -5.12 -8.75 10.26
CA CYS A 271 -6.45 -8.26 10.57
C CYS A 271 -7.51 -9.12 9.87
N VAL A 272 -8.52 -9.57 10.62
CA VAL A 272 -9.68 -10.29 10.06
C VAL A 272 -10.86 -9.32 9.98
N ILE A 273 -11.41 -9.14 8.77
CA ILE A 273 -12.60 -8.32 8.53
C ILE A 273 -13.78 -9.24 8.21
N LYS A 274 -14.81 -9.17 9.04
CA LYS A 274 -16.04 -9.95 8.93
C LYS A 274 -17.19 -9.10 8.41
N GLY A 275 -18.10 -9.71 7.65
CA GLY A 275 -19.33 -9.06 7.17
C GLY A 275 -19.15 -8.06 6.03
N LEU A 276 -17.93 -7.87 5.51
CA LEU A 276 -17.68 -6.98 4.38
C LEU A 276 -18.20 -7.60 3.08
N ARG A 277 -19.02 -6.85 2.33
CA ARG A 277 -19.52 -7.28 1.02
C ARG A 277 -18.51 -6.92 -0.07
N TYR A 278 -18.08 -7.93 -0.82
CA TYR A 278 -17.26 -7.75 -2.02
C TYR A 278 -17.65 -8.78 -3.08
N LYS A 279 -17.34 -8.46 -4.34
CA LYS A 279 -17.54 -9.39 -5.45
C LYS A 279 -16.37 -10.37 -5.51
N ARG A 280 -16.66 -11.67 -5.66
CA ARG A 280 -15.62 -12.66 -6.00
C ARG A 280 -15.27 -12.56 -7.48
N PRO A 281 -13.99 -12.74 -7.83
CA PRO A 281 -13.58 -12.63 -9.22
C PRO A 281 -14.00 -13.89 -10.00
N ASP A 282 -14.43 -13.71 -11.24
CA ASP A 282 -14.85 -14.80 -12.14
C ASP A 282 -13.64 -15.60 -12.70
N ARG A 283 -12.42 -15.05 -12.52
CA ARG A 283 -11.14 -15.67 -12.89
C ARG A 283 -10.05 -15.31 -11.88
N SER A 284 -8.88 -15.95 -11.98
CA SER A 284 -7.70 -15.46 -11.26
C SER A 284 -7.34 -14.05 -11.74
N MET A 285 -7.12 -13.16 -10.78
CA MET A 285 -6.74 -11.76 -11.00
C MET A 285 -5.43 -11.47 -10.28
N GLY A 286 -4.75 -10.41 -10.71
CA GLY A 286 -3.54 -9.90 -10.06
C GLY A 286 -3.40 -8.39 -10.23
N MET A 287 -2.31 -7.82 -9.72
CA MET A 287 -2.11 -6.37 -9.76
C MET A 287 -2.21 -5.78 -11.18
N SER A 288 -1.83 -6.53 -12.22
CA SER A 288 -1.98 -6.09 -13.62
C SER A 288 -3.43 -5.74 -14.02
N ASP A 289 -4.43 -6.31 -13.35
CA ASP A 289 -5.84 -5.99 -13.57
C ASP A 289 -6.26 -4.65 -12.94
N LEU A 290 -5.47 -4.12 -12.00
CA LEU A 290 -5.62 -2.79 -11.40
C LEU A 290 -4.78 -1.73 -12.14
N LEU A 291 -3.69 -2.15 -12.79
CA LEU A 291 -2.77 -1.23 -13.46
C LEU A 291 -3.30 -0.78 -14.82
N TYR A 292 -3.00 0.47 -15.18
CA TYR A 292 -3.13 0.90 -16.57
C TYR A 292 -2.37 -0.03 -17.52
N PRO A 293 -2.96 -0.39 -18.68
CA PRO A 293 -2.29 -1.23 -19.67
C PRO A 293 -0.94 -0.66 -20.10
N PRO A 294 0.05 -1.54 -20.37
CA PRO A 294 1.37 -1.10 -20.84
C PRO A 294 1.25 -0.28 -22.14
N GLY A 295 2.09 0.74 -22.30
CA GLY A 295 2.15 1.58 -23.51
C GLY A 295 1.15 2.75 -23.59
N VAL A 296 0.12 2.80 -22.74
CA VAL A 296 -0.84 3.93 -22.72
C VAL A 296 -0.17 5.23 -22.22
N LYS A 297 0.76 5.12 -21.27
CA LYS A 297 1.30 6.27 -20.52
C LYS A 297 2.07 7.27 -21.36
N THR A 298 2.94 6.81 -22.26
CA THR A 298 3.77 7.70 -23.11
C THR A 298 2.89 8.45 -24.10
N LYS A 299 1.98 7.77 -24.79
CA LYS A 299 1.07 8.40 -25.75
C LYS A 299 0.13 9.41 -25.08
N SER A 300 -0.43 9.08 -23.92
CA SER A 300 -1.33 9.99 -23.20
C SER A 300 -0.59 11.18 -22.58
N PHE A 301 0.62 11.01 -22.05
CA PHE A 301 1.41 12.11 -21.51
C PHE A 301 1.75 13.15 -22.57
N LEU A 302 2.24 12.72 -23.74
CA LEU A 302 2.51 13.62 -24.87
C LEU A 302 1.24 14.34 -25.35
N LYS A 303 0.10 13.63 -25.41
CA LYS A 303 -1.19 14.22 -25.78
C LYS A 303 -1.71 15.22 -24.75
N ALA A 304 -1.39 15.06 -23.48
CA ALA A 304 -1.79 15.97 -22.42
C ALA A 304 -0.93 17.23 -22.35
N LEU A 305 0.28 17.24 -22.92
CA LEU A 305 1.20 18.36 -22.81
C LEU A 305 0.65 19.64 -23.47
N LEU A 306 0.22 19.55 -24.74
CA LEU A 306 -0.24 20.72 -25.50
C LEU A 306 -1.52 21.36 -24.90
N PRO A 307 -2.57 20.59 -24.51
CA PRO A 307 -3.73 21.15 -23.82
C PRO A 307 -3.38 21.80 -22.48
N ASN A 308 -2.45 21.24 -21.70
CA ASN A 308 -2.04 21.84 -20.43
C ASN A 308 -1.22 23.12 -20.64
N LEU A 309 -0.32 23.16 -21.63
CA LEU A 309 0.40 24.38 -21.98
C LEU A 309 -0.56 25.48 -22.44
N LEU A 310 -1.55 25.13 -23.26
CA LEU A 310 -2.61 26.06 -23.67
C LEU A 310 -3.43 26.54 -22.48
N LEU A 311 -3.83 25.63 -21.58
CA LEU A 311 -4.54 25.97 -20.35
C LEU A 311 -3.72 26.94 -19.48
N TRP A 312 -2.44 26.67 -19.24
CA TRP A 312 -1.58 27.55 -18.45
C TRP A 312 -1.37 28.90 -19.11
N PHE A 313 -1.22 28.94 -20.44
CA PHE A 313 -1.15 30.19 -21.19
C PHE A 313 -2.43 31.00 -21.05
N LEU A 314 -3.59 30.37 -21.25
CA LEU A 314 -4.89 31.03 -21.11
C LEU A 314 -5.08 31.54 -19.68
N LEU A 315 -4.85 30.71 -18.67
CA LEU A 315 -4.93 31.12 -17.27
C LEU A 315 -3.99 32.29 -16.97
N PHE A 316 -2.75 32.27 -17.48
CA PHE A 316 -1.78 33.34 -17.30
C PHE A 316 -2.24 34.67 -17.92
N VAL A 317 -2.77 34.63 -19.14
CA VAL A 317 -3.23 35.82 -19.87
C VAL A 317 -4.58 36.34 -19.34
N THR A 318 -5.40 35.48 -18.73
CA THR A 318 -6.69 35.85 -18.13
C THR A 318 -6.62 36.15 -16.64
N LEU A 319 -5.43 36.15 -16.02
CA LEU A 319 -5.28 36.59 -14.62
C LEU A 319 -5.73 38.06 -14.52
N PRO A 320 -6.76 38.38 -13.73
CA PRO A 320 -7.08 39.78 -13.48
C PRO A 320 -5.88 40.40 -12.75
N PHE A 321 -5.30 41.46 -13.30
CA PHE A 321 -4.39 42.34 -12.58
C PHE A 321 -5.18 43.04 -11.45
N SER A 322 -5.47 42.32 -10.37
CA SER A 322 -5.98 42.92 -9.15
C SER A 322 -4.82 43.66 -8.50
N VAL A 323 -4.74 44.96 -8.81
CA VAL A 323 -4.02 45.93 -7.98
C VAL A 323 -4.77 45.97 -6.66
N SER A 324 -4.28 45.23 -5.66
CA SER A 324 -4.63 45.43 -4.26
C SER A 324 -4.25 46.87 -3.90
N LYS A 325 -5.23 47.79 -3.97
CA LYS A 325 -5.13 49.07 -3.27
C LYS A 325 -5.26 48.77 -1.79
N ASN A 326 -4.18 49.01 -1.06
CA ASN A 326 -4.18 49.25 0.38
C ASN A 326 -5.42 50.06 0.79
N SER A 327 -6.25 49.49 1.66
CA SER A 327 -7.04 50.27 2.60
C SER A 327 -6.71 49.78 4.00
N ARG A 328 -5.75 50.46 4.63
CA ARG A 328 -5.72 50.59 6.08
C ARG A 328 -6.98 51.35 6.49
N SER A 329 -7.75 50.77 7.41
CA SER A 329 -8.54 51.46 8.42
C SER A 329 -8.58 50.57 9.64
#